data_AF-A0A559KGJ9-F1
#
_entry.id   AF-A0A559KGJ9-F1
#
_cell.length_a   1.000
_cell.length_b   1.000
_cell.length_c   1.000
_cell.angle_alpha   90.00
_cell.angle_beta   90.00
_cell.angle_gamma   90.00
#
_symmetry.space_group_name_H-M   'P 1'
#
loop_
_entity.id
_entity.type
_entity.pdbx_description
1 polymer ?
#
loop_
_entity_poly.entity_id
_entity_poly.type
_entity_poly.pdbx_seq_one_letter_code
_entity_poly.pdbx_strand_id
1 'polypeptide(L)'
;MIIDNKIIFLTGIRTVVCHQHKYLPSFVKLKRVVDSGEIGEIVRIHGKTRGWLYNSGTHFVDYIVWINGGIKADWGVGHVHGKDKLDDSHPSPDYAFGELHFDNGVTGIIECGYLSPAYLSADRFWTDNRLTVYGTHGYAWAETDRTVGRFHPAFVRASAGRPRTALVAGR
;
A
#
# COMPACT_ATOMS: atom_id res chain seq x y z
N MET A 1 -4.24 18.24 -0.55
CA MET A 1 -5.67 18.60 -0.67
C MET A 1 -6.36 18.26 0.64
N ILE A 2 -6.86 19.26 1.36
CA ILE A 2 -7.68 19.05 2.57
C ILE A 2 -9.13 19.13 2.12
N ILE A 3 -9.90 18.07 2.32
CA ILE A 3 -11.34 18.06 2.10
C ILE A 3 -12.01 18.44 3.41
N ASP A 4 -12.82 19.51 3.40
CA ASP A 4 -13.61 19.87 4.57
C ASP A 4 -14.88 19.01 4.63
N ASN A 5 -14.87 18.05 5.55
CA ASN A 5 -16.00 17.17 5.81
C ASN A 5 -17.27 17.95 6.16
N LYS A 6 -17.18 19.15 6.77
CA LYS A 6 -18.35 19.97 7.11
C LYS A 6 -19.12 20.40 5.87
N ILE A 7 -18.42 20.82 4.82
CA ILE A 7 -19.06 21.24 3.56
C ILE A 7 -19.78 20.05 2.92
N ILE A 8 -19.17 18.86 2.95
CA ILE A 8 -19.80 17.64 2.42
C ILE A 8 -21.09 17.33 3.18
N PHE A 9 -21.05 17.32 4.51
CA PHE A 9 -22.23 17.03 5.33
C PHE A 9 -23.36 18.04 5.14
N LEU A 10 -23.04 19.32 4.98
CA LEU A 10 -24.04 20.38 4.84
C LEU A 10 -24.67 20.43 3.43
N THR A 11 -23.94 20.01 2.39
CA THR A 11 -24.38 20.15 0.99
C THR A 11 -24.87 18.86 0.37
N GLY A 12 -24.50 17.70 0.91
CA GLY A 12 -24.77 16.39 0.31
C GLY A 12 -24.00 16.11 -0.99
N ILE A 13 -23.04 16.98 -1.37
CA ILE A 13 -22.21 16.80 -2.55
C ILE A 13 -21.25 15.63 -2.32
N ARG A 14 -21.22 14.69 -3.26
CA ARG A 14 -20.26 13.58 -3.25
C ARG A 14 -18.89 14.08 -3.69
N THR A 15 -17.85 13.74 -2.94
CA THR A 15 -16.47 14.08 -3.26
C THR A 15 -15.64 12.82 -3.46
N VAL A 16 -14.70 12.87 -4.40
CA VAL A 16 -13.79 11.77 -4.71
C VAL A 16 -12.35 12.30 -4.67
N VAL A 17 -11.46 11.53 -4.03
CA VAL A 17 -10.02 11.73 -4.13
C VAL A 17 -9.46 10.75 -5.14
N CYS A 18 -8.66 11.24 -6.07
CA CYS A 18 -8.12 10.44 -7.16
C CYS A 18 -6.92 9.57 -6.71
N HIS A 19 -7.18 8.51 -5.96
CA HIS A 19 -6.18 7.48 -5.63
C HIS A 19 -6.34 6.26 -6.54
N GLN A 20 -6.09 6.43 -7.84
CA GLN A 20 -6.53 5.46 -8.86
C GLN A 20 -5.85 4.07 -8.87
N HIS A 21 -4.64 3.92 -8.31
CA HIS A 21 -3.86 2.67 -8.49
C HIS A 21 -4.54 1.42 -7.90
N LYS A 22 -5.40 1.56 -6.88
CA LYS A 22 -6.19 0.44 -6.35
C LYS A 22 -7.12 -0.21 -7.37
N TYR A 23 -7.41 0.46 -8.48
CA TYR A 23 -8.20 -0.07 -9.59
C TYR A 23 -7.35 -0.76 -10.67
N LEU A 24 -6.01 -0.74 -10.57
CA LEU A 24 -5.14 -1.48 -11.48
C LEU A 24 -5.38 -2.99 -11.34
N PRO A 25 -5.26 -3.78 -12.42
CA PRO A 25 -5.46 -5.23 -12.38
C PRO A 25 -4.63 -5.95 -11.32
N SER A 26 -3.39 -5.49 -11.05
CA SER A 26 -2.52 -6.04 -10.01
C SER A 26 -3.10 -5.85 -8.60
N PHE A 27 -3.57 -4.64 -8.28
CA PHE A 27 -4.18 -4.32 -6.98
C PHE A 27 -5.54 -4.99 -6.80
N VAL A 28 -6.38 -5.02 -7.84
CA VAL A 28 -7.65 -5.75 -7.82
C VAL A 28 -7.41 -7.24 -7.57
N LYS A 29 -6.37 -7.82 -8.18
CA LYS A 29 -6.00 -9.21 -7.94
C LYS A 29 -5.45 -9.45 -6.54
N LEU A 30 -4.63 -8.53 -6.01
CA LEU A 30 -4.22 -8.58 -4.60
C LEU A 30 -5.43 -8.57 -3.67
N LYS A 31 -6.39 -7.65 -3.87
CA LYS A 31 -7.62 -7.58 -3.08
C LYS A 31 -8.39 -8.90 -3.12
N ARG A 32 -8.51 -9.53 -4.28
CA ARG A 32 -9.16 -10.86 -4.40
C ARG A 32 -8.45 -11.97 -3.61
N VAL A 33 -7.11 -11.98 -3.59
CA VAL A 33 -6.31 -12.96 -2.81
C VAL A 33 -6.47 -12.73 -1.31
N VAL A 34 -6.53 -11.46 -0.89
CA VAL A 34 -6.77 -11.10 0.52
C VAL A 34 -8.20 -11.48 0.93
N ASP A 35 -9.20 -11.07 0.15
CA ASP A 35 -10.61 -11.29 0.44
C ASP A 35 -11.03 -12.76 0.39
N SER A 36 -10.31 -13.59 -0.37
CA SER A 36 -10.56 -15.04 -0.40
C SER A 36 -10.05 -15.76 0.85
N GLY A 37 -9.29 -15.10 1.71
CA GLY A 37 -8.63 -15.72 2.86
C GLY A 37 -7.44 -16.61 2.48
N GLU A 38 -6.94 -16.55 1.23
CA GLU A 38 -5.82 -17.40 0.79
C GLU A 38 -4.55 -17.17 1.61
N ILE A 39 -4.37 -15.99 2.21
CA ILE A 39 -3.24 -15.67 3.11
C ILE A 39 -3.60 -15.74 4.61
N GLY A 40 -4.80 -16.19 4.96
CA GLY A 40 -5.34 -16.13 6.33
C GLY A 40 -5.78 -14.74 6.76
N GLU A 41 -5.87 -14.55 8.08
CA GLU A 41 -6.21 -13.25 8.68
C GLU A 41 -5.06 -12.27 8.48
N ILE A 42 -5.37 -11.01 8.14
CA ILE A 42 -4.38 -9.96 7.98
C ILE A 42 -3.73 -9.68 9.34
N VAL A 43 -2.40 -9.61 9.37
CA VAL A 43 -1.64 -9.22 10.58
C VAL A 43 -0.87 -7.93 10.37
N ARG A 44 -0.41 -7.67 9.14
CA ARG A 44 0.34 -6.47 8.81
C ARG A 44 0.16 -6.08 7.35
N ILE A 45 0.12 -4.78 7.08
CA ILE A 45 0.09 -4.22 5.74
C ILE A 45 1.27 -3.25 5.61
N HIS A 46 2.00 -3.32 4.50
CA HIS A 46 3.15 -2.46 4.24
C HIS A 46 2.98 -1.77 2.88
N GLY A 47 2.71 -0.46 2.91
CA GLY A 47 2.71 0.41 1.75
C GLY A 47 4.07 1.07 1.54
N LYS A 48 4.57 1.00 0.30
CA LYS A 48 5.86 1.57 -0.09
C LYS A 48 5.73 2.36 -1.37
N THR A 49 6.37 3.51 -1.42
CA THR A 49 6.44 4.32 -2.63
C THR A 49 7.75 5.09 -2.69
N ARG A 50 8.31 5.21 -3.90
CA ARG A 50 9.48 6.05 -4.13
C ARG A 50 9.16 7.55 -4.15
N GLY A 51 7.91 7.92 -4.40
CA GLY A 51 7.42 9.30 -4.31
C GLY A 51 7.32 9.79 -2.86
N TRP A 52 7.38 11.11 -2.65
CA TRP A 52 7.27 11.71 -1.32
C TRP A 52 5.81 11.76 -0.82
N LEU A 53 5.63 12.15 0.44
CA LEU A 53 4.39 11.96 1.21
C LEU A 53 3.14 12.51 0.50
N TYR A 54 3.17 13.77 0.03
CA TYR A 54 2.01 14.37 -0.65
C TYR A 54 1.92 14.06 -2.14
N ASN A 55 2.95 13.47 -2.73
CA ASN A 55 2.90 13.04 -4.12
C ASN A 55 2.28 11.65 -4.25
N SER A 56 2.84 10.65 -3.55
CA SER A 56 2.41 9.25 -3.65
C SER A 56 2.10 8.61 -2.29
N GLY A 57 2.58 9.18 -1.18
CA GLY A 57 2.34 8.62 0.15
C GLY A 57 0.85 8.55 0.53
N THR A 58 0.06 9.59 0.20
CA THR A 58 -1.39 9.60 0.48
C THR A 58 -2.15 8.49 -0.22
N HIS A 59 -1.72 8.08 -1.41
CA HIS A 59 -2.29 6.94 -2.12
C HIS A 59 -2.11 5.66 -1.30
N PHE A 60 -0.92 5.44 -0.76
CA PHE A 60 -0.61 4.22 -0.02
C PHE A 60 -1.22 4.22 1.38
N VAL A 61 -1.41 5.36 2.02
CA VAL A 61 -2.23 5.45 3.24
C VAL A 61 -3.67 5.02 2.94
N ASP A 62 -4.28 5.53 1.87
CA ASP A 62 -5.61 5.09 1.42
C ASP A 62 -5.64 3.59 1.08
N TYR A 63 -4.59 3.06 0.45
CA TYR A 63 -4.55 1.64 0.08
C TYR A 63 -4.38 0.71 1.27
N ILE A 64 -3.64 1.12 2.30
CA ILE A 64 -3.55 0.40 3.58
C ILE A 64 -4.94 0.30 4.22
N VAL A 65 -5.67 1.41 4.28
CA VAL A 65 -7.04 1.44 4.84
C VAL A 65 -7.98 0.60 3.97
N TRP A 66 -7.93 0.75 2.64
CA TRP A 66 -8.79 0.04 1.69
C TRP A 66 -8.58 -1.48 1.70
N ILE A 67 -7.33 -1.94 1.69
CA ILE A 67 -7.02 -3.38 1.69
C ILE A 67 -7.36 -4.01 3.05
N ASN A 68 -7.33 -3.22 4.14
CA ASN A 68 -7.81 -3.62 5.46
C ASN A 68 -9.34 -3.56 5.61
N GLY A 69 -10.09 -3.35 4.53
CA GLY A 69 -11.56 -3.34 4.57
C GLY A 69 -12.18 -2.01 5.03
N GLY A 70 -11.42 -0.91 5.04
CA GLY A 70 -11.92 0.39 5.49
C GLY A 70 -11.97 0.54 7.01
N ILE A 71 -11.27 -0.33 7.75
CA ILE A 71 -11.20 -0.27 9.20
C ILE A 71 -10.46 1.00 9.64
N LYS A 72 -10.97 1.61 10.71
CA LYS A 72 -10.44 2.83 11.28
C LYS A 72 -9.09 2.56 11.97
N ALA A 73 -8.17 3.51 11.83
CA ALA A 73 -6.94 3.54 12.62
C ALA A 73 -7.23 4.10 14.03
N ASP A 74 -6.72 3.41 15.05
CA ASP A 74 -6.82 3.79 16.45
C ASP A 74 -5.72 4.82 16.81
N TRP A 75 -4.47 4.48 16.50
CA TRP A 75 -3.33 5.36 16.70
C TRP A 75 -2.31 5.22 15.58
N GLY A 76 -1.41 6.20 15.50
CA GLY A 76 -0.28 6.17 14.59
C GLY A 76 0.90 6.94 15.13
N VAL A 77 2.09 6.57 14.68
CA VAL A 77 3.36 7.25 14.99
C VAL A 77 4.21 7.28 13.73
N GLY A 78 5.04 8.30 13.57
CA GLY A 78 5.91 8.38 12.40
C GLY A 78 7.04 9.37 12.58
N HIS A 79 7.97 9.34 11.63
CA HIS A 79 9.05 10.28 11.51
C HIS A 79 9.20 10.73 10.06
N VAL A 80 9.76 11.93 9.89
CA VAL A 80 9.99 12.54 8.59
C VAL A 80 11.42 13.04 8.49
N HIS A 81 11.94 13.09 7.27
CA HIS A 81 13.29 13.57 7.01
C HIS A 81 13.35 14.33 5.68
N GLY A 82 14.23 15.34 5.63
CA GLY A 82 14.52 16.09 4.42
C GLY A 82 13.60 17.30 4.18
N LYS A 83 14.07 18.22 3.32
CA LYS A 83 13.44 19.51 3.03
C LYS A 83 13.38 19.83 1.54
N ASP A 84 14.02 19.04 0.68
CA ASP A 84 14.19 19.32 -0.74
C ASP A 84 12.85 19.36 -1.51
N LYS A 85 11.82 18.68 -1.00
CA LYS A 85 10.47 18.62 -1.57
C LYS A 85 9.49 19.62 -0.95
N LEU A 86 9.93 20.51 -0.06
CA LEU A 86 9.05 21.51 0.56
C LEU A 86 8.63 22.63 -0.40
N ASP A 87 9.44 22.91 -1.42
CA ASP A 87 9.14 23.91 -2.46
C ASP A 87 8.52 23.28 -3.74
N ASP A 88 8.20 21.98 -3.71
CA ASP A 88 7.57 21.28 -4.84
C ASP A 88 6.07 21.62 -4.99
N SER A 89 5.49 21.31 -6.15
CA SER A 89 4.03 21.28 -6.39
C SER A 89 3.22 20.44 -5.39
N HIS A 90 3.84 19.44 -4.77
CA HIS A 90 3.28 18.57 -3.72
C HIS A 90 4.13 18.72 -2.45
N PRO A 91 4.07 19.86 -1.74
CA PRO A 91 5.06 20.22 -0.74
C PRO A 91 4.98 19.31 0.50
N SER A 92 6.01 18.49 0.72
CA SER A 92 6.12 17.63 1.91
C SER A 92 7.56 17.19 2.17
N PRO A 93 7.87 16.53 3.31
CA PRO A 93 9.21 15.99 3.55
C PRO A 93 9.66 14.99 2.48
N ASP A 94 10.98 14.87 2.31
CA ASP A 94 11.61 14.04 1.28
C ASP A 94 11.44 12.55 1.55
N TYR A 95 11.35 12.20 2.83
CA TYR A 95 11.06 10.87 3.34
C TYR A 95 10.06 10.94 4.50
N ALA A 96 9.15 9.97 4.55
CA ALA A 96 8.36 9.69 5.73
C ALA A 96 8.22 8.19 5.96
N PHE A 97 8.32 7.81 7.23
CA PHE A 97 8.04 6.49 7.76
C PHE A 97 6.93 6.62 8.80
N GLY A 98 5.96 5.72 8.78
CA GLY A 98 4.90 5.70 9.77
C GLY A 98 4.38 4.30 10.05
N GLU A 99 3.89 4.12 11.26
CA GLU A 99 3.15 2.96 11.71
C GLU A 99 1.74 3.40 12.13
N LEU A 100 0.75 2.60 11.78
CA LEU A 100 -0.66 2.76 12.11
C LEU A 100 -1.14 1.48 12.77
N HIS A 101 -1.92 1.59 13.84
CA HIS A 101 -2.60 0.45 14.43
C HIS A 101 -4.10 0.62 14.24
N PHE A 102 -4.78 -0.45 13.83
CA PHE A 102 -6.19 -0.44 13.46
C PHE A 102 -7.06 -1.10 14.53
N ASP A 103 -8.35 -0.75 14.55
CA ASP A 103 -9.33 -1.29 15.51
C ASP A 103 -9.45 -2.83 15.46
N ASN A 104 -9.10 -3.45 14.32
CA ASN A 104 -9.07 -4.91 14.14
C ASN A 104 -7.72 -5.56 14.54
N GLY A 105 -6.81 -4.83 15.17
CA GLY A 105 -5.49 -5.33 15.59
C GLY A 105 -4.45 -5.44 14.48
N VAL A 106 -4.77 -5.01 13.26
CA VAL A 106 -3.81 -4.98 12.14
C VAL A 106 -2.82 -3.83 12.31
N THR A 107 -1.56 -4.07 11.98
CA THR A 107 -0.55 -3.01 11.85
C THR A 107 -0.39 -2.57 10.40
N GLY A 108 -0.55 -1.28 10.11
CA GLY A 108 -0.15 -0.66 8.85
C GLY A 108 1.23 -0.01 8.96
N ILE A 109 2.07 -0.13 7.94
CA ILE A 109 3.36 0.57 7.83
C ILE A 109 3.37 1.31 6.49
N ILE A 110 3.81 2.55 6.51
CA ILE A 110 4.02 3.37 5.32
C ILE A 110 5.48 3.83 5.26
N GLU A 111 6.14 3.58 4.13
CA GLU A 111 7.44 4.15 3.79
C GLU A 111 7.30 4.90 2.46
N CYS A 112 7.66 6.18 2.44
CA CYS A 112 7.59 6.98 1.23
C CYS A 112 8.82 7.87 1.09
N GLY A 113 9.31 8.02 -0.13
CA GLY A 113 10.44 8.87 -0.47
C GLY A 113 11.74 8.12 -0.71
N TYR A 114 12.84 8.87 -0.79
CA TYR A 114 14.10 8.37 -1.35
C TYR A 114 14.75 7.23 -0.54
N LEU A 115 14.45 7.10 0.76
CA LEU A 115 14.90 6.00 1.64
C LEU A 115 13.96 4.79 1.65
N SER A 116 12.76 4.87 1.06
CA SER A 116 11.85 3.70 0.96
C SER A 116 12.55 2.58 0.17
N PRO A 117 12.37 1.29 0.50
CA PRO A 117 12.92 0.21 -0.31
C PRO A 117 12.53 0.32 -1.80
N ALA A 118 13.49 0.06 -2.69
CA ALA A 118 13.29 0.01 -4.14
C ALA A 118 13.30 -1.45 -4.62
N TYR A 119 12.37 -1.79 -5.51
CA TYR A 119 12.22 -3.14 -6.07
C TYR A 119 12.47 -3.17 -7.58
N LEU A 120 12.38 -2.02 -8.23
CA LEU A 120 12.59 -1.87 -9.66
C LEU A 120 13.86 -1.08 -9.95
N SER A 121 14.31 -1.11 -11.21
CA SER A 121 15.41 -0.27 -11.67
C SER A 121 15.05 1.22 -11.60
N ALA A 122 16.07 2.07 -11.46
CA ALA A 122 15.89 3.50 -11.21
C ALA A 122 15.09 4.25 -12.29
N ASP A 123 15.15 3.79 -13.54
CA ASP A 123 14.35 4.31 -14.67
C ASP A 123 12.85 4.06 -14.50
N ARG A 124 12.46 3.11 -13.64
CA ARG A 124 11.06 2.77 -13.34
C ARG A 124 10.55 3.37 -12.03
N PHE A 125 11.24 4.40 -11.52
CA PHE A 125 10.94 5.12 -10.27
C PHE A 125 9.44 5.33 -10.01
N TRP A 126 8.71 5.84 -11.01
CA TRP A 126 7.28 6.18 -10.87
C TRP A 126 6.36 4.97 -10.69
N THR A 127 6.83 3.79 -11.06
CA THR A 127 6.06 2.54 -10.95
C THR A 127 6.56 1.61 -9.84
N ASP A 128 7.65 1.99 -9.17
CA ASP A 128 8.20 1.28 -8.01
C ASP A 128 7.42 1.66 -6.75
N ASN A 129 6.17 1.19 -6.71
CA ASN A 129 5.30 1.37 -5.57
C ASN A 129 4.62 0.05 -5.28
N ARG A 130 4.71 -0.41 -4.03
CA ARG A 130 4.32 -1.76 -3.62
C ARG A 130 3.41 -1.73 -2.40
N LEU A 131 2.30 -2.45 -2.48
CA LEU A 131 1.47 -2.77 -1.33
C LEU A 131 1.66 -4.25 -1.00
N THR A 132 2.13 -4.55 0.20
CA THR A 132 2.30 -5.92 0.69
C THR A 132 1.34 -6.18 1.84
N VAL A 133 0.64 -7.31 1.81
CA VAL A 133 -0.27 -7.76 2.86
C VAL A 133 0.27 -9.06 3.41
N TYR A 134 0.55 -9.07 4.71
CA TYR A 134 0.97 -10.22 5.47
C TYR A 134 -0.24 -10.75 6.24
N GLY A 135 -0.51 -12.04 6.09
CA GLY A 135 -1.51 -12.75 6.87
C GLY A 135 -0.91 -13.92 7.64
N THR A 136 -1.74 -14.56 8.47
CA THR A 136 -1.32 -15.68 9.33
C THR A 136 -0.79 -16.89 8.56
N HIS A 137 -1.16 -17.04 7.29
CA HIS A 137 -0.78 -18.16 6.43
C HIS A 137 0.05 -17.74 5.21
N GLY A 138 0.54 -16.51 5.11
CA GLY A 138 1.35 -16.12 3.96
C GLY A 138 1.37 -14.62 3.73
N TYR A 139 1.78 -14.22 2.53
CA TYR A 139 1.72 -12.83 2.12
C TYR A 139 1.47 -12.69 0.62
N ALA A 140 0.87 -11.58 0.23
CA ALA A 140 0.68 -11.21 -1.16
C ALA A 140 1.06 -9.75 -1.36
N TRP A 141 1.46 -9.39 -2.58
CA TRP A 141 1.83 -8.02 -2.91
C TRP A 141 1.43 -7.66 -4.34
N ALA A 142 1.22 -6.37 -4.57
CA ALA A 142 1.02 -5.80 -5.90
C ALA A 142 1.87 -4.55 -6.09
N GLU A 143 2.29 -4.33 -7.33
CA GLU A 143 2.99 -3.15 -7.80
C GLU A 143 2.20 -2.38 -8.85
N THR A 144 2.52 -1.11 -8.98
CA THR A 144 1.91 -0.23 -10.00
C THR A 144 2.41 -0.50 -11.41
N ASP A 145 3.50 -1.28 -11.58
CA ASP A 145 4.01 -1.73 -12.89
C ASP A 145 3.26 -2.95 -13.46
N ARG A 146 2.10 -3.29 -12.87
CA ARG A 146 1.24 -4.46 -13.17
C ARG A 146 1.75 -5.79 -12.59
N THR A 147 2.84 -5.80 -11.84
CA THR A 147 3.31 -7.03 -11.20
C THR A 147 2.49 -7.34 -9.94
N VAL A 148 2.20 -8.62 -9.73
CA VAL A 148 1.53 -9.14 -8.53
C VAL A 148 2.14 -10.50 -8.18
N GLY A 149 2.43 -10.69 -6.90
CA GLY A 149 3.02 -11.92 -6.38
C GLY A 149 2.33 -12.37 -5.10
N ARG A 150 2.44 -13.66 -4.80
CA ARG A 150 1.99 -14.23 -3.52
C ARG A 150 2.87 -15.38 -3.07
N PHE A 151 2.88 -15.60 -1.77
CA PHE A 151 3.54 -16.69 -1.10
C PHE A 151 2.61 -17.28 -0.03
N HIS A 152 2.44 -18.60 -0.06
CA HIS A 152 1.71 -19.36 0.95
C HIS A 152 2.47 -20.69 1.19
N PRO A 153 2.70 -21.12 2.45
CA PRO A 153 3.55 -22.24 2.78
C PRO A 153 2.98 -23.58 2.27
N ALA A 154 1.68 -23.71 2.03
CA ALA A 154 1.14 -24.89 1.35
C ALA A 154 1.67 -25.05 -0.10
N PHE A 155 2.12 -23.97 -0.76
CA PHE A 155 2.80 -24.08 -2.06
C PHE A 155 4.23 -24.64 -1.95
N VAL A 156 4.83 -24.68 -0.76
CA VAL A 156 6.17 -25.26 -0.52
C VAL A 156 6.08 -26.79 -0.37
N ARG A 157 4.99 -27.31 0.22
CA ARG A 157 4.78 -28.78 0.35
C ARG A 157 4.41 -29.46 -0.97
N ALA A 158 3.69 -28.77 -1.87
CA ALA A 158 3.33 -29.32 -3.17
C ALA A 158 4.44 -29.23 -4.24
N SER A 159 5.55 -28.53 -3.98
CA SER A 159 6.57 -28.19 -4.99
C SER A 159 7.92 -28.91 -4.83
N ALA A 160 8.00 -29.98 -4.02
CA ALA A 160 9.24 -30.71 -3.75
C ALA A 160 10.41 -29.78 -3.35
N GLY A 161 10.14 -28.78 -2.50
CA GLY A 161 11.18 -27.97 -1.87
C GLY A 161 11.70 -26.78 -2.69
N ARG A 162 11.08 -26.39 -3.80
CA ARG A 162 11.37 -25.10 -4.47
C ARG A 162 10.32 -24.05 -4.10
N PRO A 163 10.69 -22.89 -3.52
CA PRO A 163 9.74 -21.81 -3.28
C PRO A 163 9.20 -21.33 -4.63
N ARG A 164 7.90 -21.55 -4.89
CA ARG A 164 7.22 -20.92 -6.01
C ARG A 164 6.78 -19.54 -5.59
N THR A 165 7.55 -18.52 -5.95
CA THR A 165 6.99 -17.17 -6.12
C THR A 165 6.07 -17.25 -7.34
N ALA A 166 4.76 -17.24 -7.14
CA ALA A 166 3.84 -17.10 -8.26
C ALA A 166 3.84 -15.64 -8.73
N LEU A 167 4.88 -15.25 -9.48
CA LEU A 167 4.85 -14.04 -10.31
C LEU A 167 3.80 -14.29 -11.39
N VAL A 168 2.63 -13.66 -11.26
CA VAL A 168 1.66 -13.70 -12.35
C VAL A 168 1.72 -12.36 -13.05
N ALA A 169 2.49 -12.31 -14.13
CA ALA A 169 2.40 -11.20 -15.07
C ALA A 169 0.95 -11.10 -15.57
N GLY A 170 0.29 -9.97 -15.34
CA GLY A 170 -1.05 -9.72 -15.87
C GLY A 170 -0.99 -9.61 -17.40
N ARG A 171 -1.79 -10.42 -18.09
CA ARG A 171 -2.20 -10.11 -19.47
C ARG A 171 -3.29 -9.04 -19.43
#